data_AF-A0A8C3SIF2-F1
#
_entry.id   AF-A0A8C3SIF2-F1
#
_cell.length_a   1.000
_cell.length_b   1.000
_cell.length_c   1.000
_cell.angle_alpha   90.00
_cell.angle_beta   90.00
_cell.angle_gamma   90.00
#
_symmetry.space_group_name_H-M   'P 1'
#
loop_
_entity.id
_entity.type
_entity.pdbx_description
1 polymer ?
#
loop_
_entity_poly.entity_id
_entity_poly.type
_entity_poly.pdbx_seq_one_letter_code
_entity_poly.pdbx_strand_id
1 'polypeptide(L)'
;MVTDKVAYVGTSNWSKDYFSDTAGVGLIVNQTSTDPQRKKTVIQEQLKNLFERDWNSKYSVNMEDLHGQKDCVWEEGLSYL
;
A
#
# COMPACT_ATOMS: atom_id res chain seq x y z
N MET A 1 -2.83 -2.04 1.34
CA MET A 1 -1.80 -1.74 2.36
C MET A 1 -1.71 -2.93 3.30
N VAL A 2 -0.50 -3.44 3.57
CA VAL A 2 -0.28 -4.49 4.55
C VAL A 2 0.50 -3.91 5.72
N THR A 3 0.09 -4.23 6.94
CA THR A 3 0.83 -3.91 8.17
C THR A 3 1.27 -5.21 8.83
N ASP A 4 2.05 -5.14 9.91
CA ASP A 4 2.51 -6.32 10.64
C ASP A 4 1.39 -7.21 11.20
N LYS A 5 0.19 -6.66 11.40
CA LYS A 5 -0.91 -7.36 12.09
C LYS A 5 -2.22 -7.39 11.32
N VAL A 6 -2.43 -6.44 10.42
CA VAL A 6 -3.71 -6.21 9.76
C VAL A 6 -3.48 -5.96 8.27
N ALA A 7 -4.39 -6.45 7.44
CA ALA A 7 -4.42 -6.09 6.03
C ALA A 7 -5.56 -5.11 5.73
N TYR A 8 -5.26 -4.09 4.93
CA TYR A 8 -6.23 -3.15 4.40
C TYR A 8 -6.29 -3.27 2.88
N VAL A 9 -7.49 -3.52 2.37
CA VAL A 9 -7.79 -3.55 0.93
C VAL A 9 -8.81 -2.45 0.68
N GLY A 10 -8.48 -1.50 -0.19
CA GLY A 10 -9.40 -0.41 -0.52
C GLY A 10 -9.35 -0.10 -2.00
N THR A 11 -10.34 0.65 -2.47
CA THR A 11 -10.39 1.17 -3.85
C THR A 11 -9.67 2.51 -4.00
N SER A 12 -9.31 3.14 -2.90
CA SER A 12 -8.68 4.46 -2.88
C SER A 12 -7.20 4.43 -3.22
N ASN A 13 -6.77 5.36 -4.06
CA ASN A 13 -5.34 5.71 -4.20
C ASN A 13 -4.88 6.51 -2.96
N TRP A 14 -3.59 6.84 -2.87
CA TRP A 14 -3.04 7.72 -1.82
C TRP A 14 -2.87 9.15 -2.32
N SER A 15 -3.98 9.74 -2.76
CA SER A 15 -4.01 11.13 -3.21
C SER A 15 -5.07 11.94 -2.47
N LYS A 16 -4.77 13.20 -2.17
CA LYS A 16 -5.60 14.09 -1.34
C LYS A 16 -7.01 14.27 -1.90
N ASP A 17 -7.11 14.46 -3.21
CA ASP A 17 -8.35 14.62 -3.97
C ASP A 17 -9.26 13.40 -3.80
N TYR A 18 -8.69 12.19 -3.77
CA TYR A 18 -9.48 10.98 -3.60
C TYR A 18 -10.11 10.84 -2.22
N PHE A 19 -9.46 11.36 -1.18
CA PHE A 19 -10.03 11.36 0.18
C PHE A 19 -11.12 12.42 0.37
N SER A 20 -11.17 13.45 -0.47
CA SER A 20 -12.05 14.60 -0.29
C SER A 20 -13.27 14.55 -1.21
N ASP A 21 -13.07 14.07 -2.45
CA ASP A 21 -14.04 14.25 -3.54
C ASP A 21 -14.63 12.93 -4.06
N THR A 22 -14.06 11.78 -3.66
CA THR A 22 -14.46 10.47 -4.20
C THR A 22 -14.94 9.53 -3.10
N ALA A 23 -16.08 8.87 -3.34
CA ALA A 23 -16.53 7.79 -2.46
C ALA A 23 -15.76 6.50 -2.77
N GLY A 24 -15.15 5.90 -1.76
CA GLY A 24 -14.43 4.63 -1.85
C GLY A 24 -14.92 3.61 -0.83
N VAL A 25 -14.52 2.36 -1.01
CA VAL A 25 -14.76 1.28 -0.03
C VAL A 25 -13.44 0.70 0.44
N GLY A 26 -13.40 0.32 1.72
CA GLY A 26 -12.24 -0.29 2.35
C GLY A 26 -12.65 -1.49 3.23
N LEU A 27 -11.86 -2.55 3.18
CA LEU A 27 -11.97 -3.74 4.01
C LEU A 27 -10.73 -3.85 4.90
N ILE A 28 -10.96 -3.98 6.20
CA ILE A 28 -9.94 -4.25 7.20
C ILE A 28 -10.03 -5.73 7.60
N VAL A 29 -8.96 -6.47 7.41
CA VAL A 29 -8.84 -7.88 7.79
C VAL A 29 -7.90 -8.01 8.98
N ASN A 30 -8.47 -8.26 10.15
CA ASN A 30 -7.75 -8.58 11.37
C ASN A 30 -8.10 -10.02 11.79
N GLN A 31 -7.25 -10.98 11.38
CA GLN A 31 -7.45 -12.39 11.70
C GLN A 31 -6.66 -12.76 12.94
N THR A 32 -7.36 -12.88 14.06
CA THR A 32 -6.85 -13.57 15.24
C THR A 32 -7.04 -15.07 15.05
N SER A 33 -5.96 -15.84 14.94
CA SER A 33 -6.05 -17.31 14.82
C SER A 33 -6.72 -17.88 16.08
N THR A 34 -7.89 -18.50 15.93
CA THR A 34 -8.63 -19.16 17.02
C THR A 34 -8.55 -20.69 16.95
N ASP A 35 -7.94 -21.25 15.90
CA ASP A 35 -7.91 -22.70 15.67
C ASP A 35 -6.47 -23.21 15.50
N PRO A 36 -5.86 -23.78 16.55
CA PRO A 36 -4.51 -24.35 16.47
C PRO A 36 -4.39 -25.56 15.53
N GLN A 37 -5.50 -26.16 15.09
CA GLN A 37 -5.51 -27.29 14.16
C GLN A 37 -5.53 -26.85 12.68
N ARG A 38 -5.98 -25.63 12.38
CA ARG A 38 -5.98 -25.07 11.01
C ARG A 38 -4.77 -24.16 10.81
N LYS A 39 -3.64 -24.76 10.42
CA LYS A 39 -2.43 -24.07 9.91
C LYS A 39 -2.65 -23.41 8.53
N LYS A 40 -3.76 -22.70 8.32
CA LYS A 40 -3.92 -21.89 7.10
C LYS A 40 -3.24 -20.55 7.34
N THR A 41 -2.36 -20.17 6.41
CA THR A 41 -1.72 -18.86 6.36
C THR A 41 -2.78 -17.76 6.41
N VAL A 42 -2.65 -16.83 7.34
CA VAL A 42 -3.59 -15.70 7.45
C VAL A 42 -3.52 -14.83 6.19
N ILE A 43 -4.63 -14.18 5.83
CA ILE A 43 -4.75 -13.31 4.66
C ILE A 43 -3.69 -12.20 4.70
N GLN A 44 -3.40 -11.68 5.89
CA GLN A 44 -2.34 -10.69 6.08
C GLN A 44 -0.98 -11.21 5.62
N GLU A 45 -0.63 -12.46 5.94
CA GLU A 45 0.64 -13.07 5.58
C GLU A 45 0.71 -13.39 4.08
N GLN A 46 -0.41 -13.82 3.50
CA GLN A 46 -0.53 -14.00 2.05
C GLN A 46 -0.31 -12.68 1.30
N LEU A 47 -0.92 -11.59 1.76
CA LEU A 47 -0.76 -10.27 1.15
C LEU A 47 0.66 -9.72 1.35
N LYS A 48 1.30 -9.98 2.50
CA LYS A 48 2.71 -9.66 2.72
C LYS A 48 3.60 -10.38 1.70
N ASN A 49 3.39 -11.67 1.49
CA ASN A 49 4.18 -12.44 0.52
C ASN A 49 4.01 -11.92 -0.92
N LEU A 50 2.81 -11.46 -1.30
CA LEU A 50 2.59 -10.83 -2.60
C LEU A 50 3.33 -9.49 -2.72
N PHE A 51 3.29 -8.66 -1.67
CA PHE A 51 4.05 -7.42 -1.62
C PHE A 51 5.55 -7.68 -1.82
N GLU A 52 6.13 -8.61 -1.05
CA GLU A 52 7.56 -8.95 -1.15
C GLU A 52 7.96 -9.49 -2.52
N ARG A 53 7.09 -10.31 -3.14
CA ARG A 53 7.31 -10.82 -4.51
C ARG A 53 7.39 -9.67 -5.51
N ASP A 54 6.48 -8.71 -5.42
CA ASP A 54 6.38 -7.61 -6.38
C ASP A 54 7.47 -6.56 -6.12
N TRP A 55 7.76 -6.28 -4.85
CA TRP A 55 8.78 -5.32 -4.43
C TRP A 55 10.19 -5.73 -4.87
N ASN A 56 10.52 -7.02 -4.74
CA ASN A 56 11.83 -7.58 -5.12
C ASN A 56 11.85 -8.08 -6.57
N SER A 57 10.83 -7.77 -7.37
CA SER A 57 10.76 -8.17 -8.77
C SER A 57 11.73 -7.36 -9.64
N LYS A 58 12.16 -7.95 -10.76
CA LYS A 58 12.96 -7.25 -11.79
C LYS A 58 12.25 -6.05 -12.43
N TYR A 59 10.95 -5.91 -12.20
CA TYR A 59 10.13 -4.78 -12.68
C TYR A 59 10.05 -3.64 -11.66
N SER A 60 10.53 -3.86 -10.43
CA SER A 60 10.66 -2.81 -9.42
C SER A 60 11.96 -2.06 -9.65
N VAL A 61 11.91 -0.73 -9.67
CA VAL A 61 13.06 0.15 -9.89
C VAL A 61 13.04 1.24 -8.81
N ASN A 62 14.22 1.71 -8.40
CA ASN A 62 14.29 2.88 -7.53
C ASN A 62 13.79 4.11 -8.28
N MET A 63 13.07 4.97 -7.59
CA MET A 63 12.55 6.20 -8.20
C MET A 63 13.69 7.14 -8.61
N GLU A 64 14.81 7.10 -7.89
CA GLU A 64 16.01 7.89 -8.17
C GLU A 64 16.69 7.46 -9.49
N ASP A 65 16.53 6.20 -9.91
CA ASP A 65 17.14 5.68 -11.13
C ASP A 65 16.35 6.07 -12.40
N LEU A 66 15.13 6.61 -12.24
CA LEU A 66 14.26 7.03 -13.33
C LEU A 66 14.63 8.42 -13.84
N HIS A 67 15.67 8.49 -14.68
CA HIS A 67 16.07 9.72 -15.38
C HIS A 67 14.95 10.23 -16.31
N GLY A 68 14.45 11.45 -16.06
CA GLY A 68 13.50 12.13 -16.95
C GLY A 68 12.06 12.24 -16.43
N GLN A 69 11.74 11.73 -15.24
CA GLN A 69 10.49 12.04 -14.55
C GLN A 69 10.55 13.45 -13.95
N LYS A 70 10.29 14.47 -14.78
CA LYS A 70 10.25 15.88 -14.39
C LYS A 70 9.06 16.25 -13.50
N ASP A 71 8.12 15.34 -13.29
CA ASP A 71 6.86 15.61 -12.57
C ASP A 71 6.90 15.23 -11.08
N CYS A 72 8.01 14.68 -10.59
CA CYS A 72 8.24 14.42 -9.16
C CYS A 72 8.92 15.61 -8.47
N VAL A 73 8.65 16.85 -8.90
CA VAL A 73 9.03 18.03 -8.11
C VAL A 73 8.08 18.06 -6.92
N TRP A 74 8.61 17.76 -5.74
CA TRP A 74 7.94 18.09 -4.50
C TRP A 74 7.70 19.60 -4.53
N GLU A 75 6.46 20.04 -4.71
CA GLU A 75 6.12 21.43 -4.43
C GLU A 75 6.24 21.61 -2.92
N GLU A 76 7.44 21.97 -2.47
CA GLU A 76 7.63 22.63 -1.19
C GLU A 76 6.77 23.88 -1.25
N GLY A 77 5.63 23.81 -0.55
CA GLY A 77 4.63 24.84 -0.58
C GLY A 77 5.26 26.21 -0.36
N LEU A 78 5.14 27.08 -1.36
CA LEU A 78 5.19 28.52 -1.18
C LEU A 78 4.00 28.94 -0.32
N SER A 79 4.14 28.66 0.97
CA SER A 79 3.31 29.18 2.03
C SER A 79 3.94 30.51 2.46
N TYR A 80 3.35 31.58 1.93
CA TYR A 80 3.37 32.95 2.45
C TYR A 80 4.74 33.64 2.57
N LEU A 81 5.16 34.32 1.49
CA LEU A 81 5.58 35.73 1.51
C LEU A 81 5.03 36.44 0.27
#